data_AF-A0A1G4KJC4-F1
#
_entry.id   AF-A0A1G4KJC4-F1
#
_cell.length_a   1.000
_cell.length_b   1.000
_cell.length_c   1.000
_cell.angle_alpha   90.00
_cell.angle_beta   90.00
_cell.angle_gamma   90.00
#
_symmetry.space_group_name_H-M   'P 1'
#
loop_
_entity.id
_entity.type
_entity.pdbx_description
1 polymer ?
#
loop_
_entity_poly.entity_id
_entity_poly.type
_entity_poly.pdbx_seq_one_letter_code
_entity_poly.pdbx_strand_id
1 'polypeptide(L)'
;MNGQSQAVEAFVKKTFTFLDETDSQQLAPFLQCFDPAASKIIVNANPFAQAALFLETWQRAVVQTQHVLTGLDYHVIPGTGTTVCSVNAKVRFDESGKDKMGQDAVLVLDTGAVPGAPLAAAPTAKHRPLWGPYFGTSVQLVLDDRVFNGDHNCVIASFNYTMVYKPDDSLMAL
;
A
#
# COMPACT_ATOMS: atom_id res chain seq x y z
N MET A 1 10.37 -22.92 -15.60
CA MET A 1 9.12 -22.53 -14.91
C MET A 1 9.35 -21.91 -13.53
N ASN A 2 10.27 -22.41 -12.69
CA ASN A 2 10.53 -21.83 -11.35
C ASN A 2 10.92 -20.33 -11.33
N GLY A 3 11.59 -19.82 -12.38
CA GLY A 3 11.98 -18.40 -12.44
C GLY A 3 10.80 -17.43 -12.60
N GLN A 4 9.73 -17.83 -13.29
CA GLN A 4 8.55 -17.00 -13.50
C GLN A 4 7.77 -16.80 -12.20
N SER A 5 7.60 -17.87 -11.43
CA SER A 5 6.94 -17.82 -10.12
C SER A 5 7.68 -16.90 -9.16
N GLN A 6 9.01 -16.99 -9.10
CA GLN A 6 9.83 -16.10 -8.27
C GLN A 6 9.74 -14.63 -8.72
N ALA A 7 9.69 -14.37 -10.03
CA ALA A 7 9.54 -13.01 -10.56
C ALA A 7 8.19 -12.39 -10.15
N VAL A 8 7.08 -13.13 -10.26
CA VAL A 8 5.75 -12.65 -9.85
C VAL A 8 5.70 -12.43 -8.34
N GLU A 9 6.24 -13.37 -7.56
CA GLU A 9 6.29 -13.23 -6.10
C GLU A 9 7.11 -12.00 -5.69
N ALA A 10 8.27 -11.79 -6.30
CA ALA A 10 9.10 -10.61 -6.06
C ALA A 10 8.37 -9.32 -6.44
N PHE A 11 7.66 -9.31 -7.57
CA PHE A 11 6.86 -8.17 -8.00
C PHE A 11 5.74 -7.85 -7.01
N VAL A 12 4.98 -8.86 -6.57
CA VAL A 12 3.90 -8.67 -5.57
C VAL A 12 4.44 -8.17 -4.24
N LYS A 13 5.55 -8.72 -3.76
CA LYS A 13 6.23 -8.22 -2.55
C LYS A 13 6.65 -6.77 -2.72
N LYS A 14 7.19 -6.40 -3.89
CA LYS A 14 7.56 -5.02 -4.23
C LYS A 14 6.34 -4.10 -4.23
N THR A 15 5.21 -4.54 -4.80
CA THR A 15 3.93 -3.81 -4.75
C THR A 15 3.52 -3.52 -3.31
N PHE A 16 3.59 -4.52 -2.42
CA PHE A 16 3.30 -4.33 -1.00
C PHE A 16 4.29 -3.39 -0.30
N THR A 17 5.58 -3.48 -0.62
CA THR A 17 6.57 -2.52 -0.11
C THR A 17 6.24 -1.08 -0.50
N PHE A 18 5.74 -0.84 -1.73
CA PHE A 18 5.30 0.49 -2.12
C PHE A 18 4.05 0.96 -1.37
N LEU A 19 3.09 0.06 -1.08
CA LEU A 19 1.91 0.42 -0.29
C LEU A 19 2.26 0.74 1.17
N ASP A 20 3.27 0.05 1.72
CA ASP A 20 3.77 0.25 3.08
C ASP A 20 4.69 1.47 3.22
N GLU A 21 5.12 2.07 2.10
CA GLU A 21 5.98 3.24 2.11
C GLU A 21 5.23 4.48 2.64
N THR A 22 5.94 5.24 3.46
CA THR A 22 5.47 6.48 4.09
C THR A 22 5.98 7.72 3.35
N ASP A 23 7.10 7.62 2.64
CA ASP A 23 7.66 8.70 1.84
C ASP A 23 6.98 8.80 0.47
N SER A 24 6.27 9.91 0.24
CA SER A 24 5.57 10.16 -1.02
C SER A 24 6.51 10.25 -2.23
N GLN A 25 7.78 10.62 -2.04
CA GLN A 25 8.75 10.69 -3.14
C GLN A 25 9.11 9.30 -3.67
N GLN A 26 9.02 8.27 -2.82
CA GLN A 26 9.33 6.89 -3.18
C GLN A 26 8.17 6.15 -3.85
N LEU A 27 7.01 6.81 -4.02
CA LEU A 27 5.87 6.26 -4.77
C LEU A 27 5.98 6.48 -6.29
N ALA A 28 6.85 7.39 -6.76
CA ALA A 28 6.99 7.67 -8.19
C ALA A 28 7.34 6.41 -9.03
N PRO A 29 8.25 5.52 -8.60
CA PRO A 29 8.52 4.26 -9.30
C PRO A 29 7.31 3.31 -9.32
N PHE A 30 6.43 3.37 -8.31
CA PHE A 30 5.22 2.54 -8.31
C PHE A 30 4.20 3.05 -9.33
N LEU A 31 4.06 4.38 -9.46
CA LEU A 31 3.21 4.99 -10.47
C LEU A 31 3.60 4.56 -11.88
N GLN A 32 4.90 4.43 -12.16
CA GLN A 32 5.43 3.95 -13.45
C GLN A 32 5.07 2.50 -13.77
N CYS A 33 4.66 1.71 -12.77
CA CYS A 33 4.23 0.34 -12.99
C CYS A 33 2.84 0.25 -13.62
N PHE A 34 2.01 1.29 -13.50
CA PHE A 34 0.66 1.31 -14.04
C PHE A 34 0.64 1.81 -15.48
N ASP A 35 -0.17 1.17 -16.33
CA ASP A 35 -0.45 1.71 -17.66
C ASP A 35 -1.24 3.03 -17.54
N PRO A 36 -0.69 4.19 -17.96
CA PRO A 36 -1.36 5.48 -17.81
C PRO A 36 -2.60 5.63 -18.70
N ALA A 37 -2.72 4.84 -19.78
CA ALA A 37 -3.84 4.94 -20.71
C ALA A 37 -4.98 3.97 -20.40
N ALA A 38 -4.68 2.82 -19.80
CA ALA A 38 -5.66 1.73 -19.69
C ALA A 38 -5.74 1.03 -18.33
N SER A 39 -4.97 1.45 -17.31
CA SER A 39 -5.01 0.78 -16.00
C SER A 39 -6.38 0.87 -15.33
N LYS A 40 -6.89 -0.28 -14.85
CA LYS A 40 -8.15 -0.39 -14.12
C LYS A 40 -7.88 -0.65 -12.66
N ILE A 41 -8.20 0.31 -11.80
CA ILE A 41 -7.89 0.26 -10.37
C ILE A 41 -9.19 0.26 -9.57
N ILE A 42 -9.33 -0.68 -8.65
CA ILE A 42 -10.46 -0.80 -7.73
C ILE A 42 -9.90 -1.05 -6.33
N VAL A 43 -10.38 -0.32 -5.33
CA VAL A 43 -10.05 -0.53 -3.92
C VAL A 43 -11.35 -0.60 -3.12
N ASN A 44 -11.60 -1.73 -2.45
CA ASN A 44 -12.82 -1.99 -1.68
C ASN A 44 -14.10 -1.63 -2.47
N ALA A 45 -14.20 -2.13 -3.70
CA ALA A 45 -15.28 -1.85 -4.65
C ALA A 45 -15.41 -0.38 -5.14
N ASN A 46 -14.51 0.52 -4.73
CA ASN A 46 -14.45 1.89 -5.25
C ASN A 46 -13.47 1.98 -6.43
N PRO A 47 -13.91 2.38 -7.64
CA PRO A 47 -13.04 2.51 -8.79
C PRO A 47 -12.24 3.81 -8.78
N PHE A 48 -10.99 3.75 -9.23
CA PHE A 48 -10.12 4.90 -9.45
C PHE A 48 -9.85 5.07 -10.94
N ALA A 49 -10.06 6.29 -11.45
CA ALA A 49 -9.86 6.59 -12.87
C ALA A 49 -8.37 6.63 -13.27
N GLN A 50 -7.47 6.93 -12.34
CA GLN A 50 -6.04 7.09 -12.59
C GLN A 50 -5.22 6.57 -11.41
N ALA A 51 -4.08 5.95 -11.72
CA ALA A 51 -3.14 5.46 -10.71
C ALA A 51 -2.61 6.55 -9.78
N ALA A 52 -2.39 7.77 -10.31
CA ALA A 52 -1.94 8.91 -9.52
C ALA A 52 -2.95 9.27 -8.42
N LEU A 53 -4.25 9.31 -8.76
CA LEU A 53 -5.32 9.60 -7.79
C LEU A 53 -5.44 8.51 -6.73
N PHE A 54 -5.30 7.24 -7.13
CA PHE A 54 -5.26 6.12 -6.19
C PHE A 54 -4.10 6.26 -5.20
N LEU A 55 -2.87 6.50 -5.68
CA LEU A 55 -1.70 6.63 -4.82
C LEU A 55 -1.75 7.88 -3.93
N GLU A 56 -2.27 9.01 -4.45
CA GLU A 56 -2.49 10.20 -3.64
C GLU A 56 -3.50 9.92 -2.51
N THR A 57 -4.61 9.25 -2.84
CA THR A 57 -5.63 8.88 -1.85
C THR A 57 -5.05 7.92 -0.82
N TRP A 58 -4.30 6.89 -1.25
CA TRP A 58 -3.60 5.97 -0.37
C TRP A 58 -2.59 6.67 0.55
N GLN A 59 -1.92 7.72 0.06
CA GLN A 59 -0.93 8.45 0.83
C GLN A 59 -1.55 9.39 1.86
N ARG A 60 -2.71 9.98 1.55
CA ARG A 60 -3.36 10.99 2.41
C ARG A 60 -4.38 10.40 3.37
N ALA A 61 -5.15 9.41 2.92
CA ALA A 61 -6.29 8.87 3.66
C ALA A 61 -5.97 7.60 4.44
N VAL A 62 -4.87 6.92 4.13
CA VAL A 62 -4.47 5.68 4.81
C VAL A 62 -3.24 5.94 5.67
N VAL A 63 -3.30 5.49 6.92
CA VAL A 63 -2.17 5.48 7.86
C VAL A 63 -1.06 4.55 7.37
N GLN A 64 0.08 4.52 8.06
CA GLN A 64 1.15 3.58 7.72
C GLN A 64 0.62 2.14 7.76
N THR A 65 0.92 1.34 6.75
CA THR A 65 0.51 -0.07 6.65
C THR A 65 1.71 -1.00 6.74
N GLN A 66 1.45 -2.25 7.08
CA GLN A 66 2.39 -3.34 6.85
C GLN A 66 1.66 -4.55 6.29
N HIS A 67 2.02 -4.91 5.06
CA HIS A 67 1.50 -6.07 4.37
C HIS A 67 2.39 -7.30 4.57
N VAL A 68 1.77 -8.47 4.63
CA VAL A 68 2.44 -9.77 4.66
C VAL A 68 1.75 -10.67 3.65
N LEU A 69 2.50 -11.09 2.61
CA LEU A 69 2.03 -12.05 1.63
C LEU A 69 1.75 -13.41 2.29
N THR A 70 0.58 -13.98 2.05
CA THR A 70 0.18 -15.29 2.62
C THR A 70 -0.08 -16.36 1.55
N GLY A 71 -0.53 -15.96 0.37
CA GLY A 71 -0.78 -16.86 -0.74
C GLY A 71 -0.69 -16.09 -2.05
N LEU A 72 -0.17 -16.76 -3.08
CA LEU A 72 -0.05 -16.24 -4.43
C LEU A 72 -0.25 -17.41 -5.39
N ASP A 73 -1.16 -17.22 -6.34
CA ASP A 73 -1.32 -18.08 -7.50
C ASP A 73 -1.39 -17.21 -8.76
N TYR A 74 -0.95 -17.73 -9.90
CA TYR A 74 -0.96 -17.00 -11.15
C TYR A 74 -1.14 -17.90 -12.37
N HIS A 75 -1.83 -17.38 -13.38
CA HIS A 75 -1.99 -18.03 -14.68
C HIS A 75 -1.51 -17.09 -15.78
N VAL A 76 -0.57 -17.57 -16.59
CA VAL A 76 -0.21 -16.94 -17.87
C VAL A 76 -1.32 -17.30 -18.86
N ILE A 77 -1.95 -16.29 -19.47
CA ILE A 77 -3.04 -16.51 -20.42
C ILE A 77 -2.46 -16.57 -21.84
N PRO A 78 -2.48 -17.73 -22.52
CA PRO A 78 -1.88 -17.84 -23.84
C PRO A 78 -2.58 -16.94 -24.86
N GLY A 79 -1.79 -16.21 -25.64
CA GLY A 79 -2.28 -15.35 -26.73
C GLY A 79 -2.72 -13.95 -26.31
N THR A 80 -2.76 -13.63 -25.01
CA THR A 80 -3.03 -12.26 -24.53
C THR A 80 -1.77 -11.49 -24.17
N GLY A 81 -0.65 -12.18 -23.90
CA GLY A 81 0.58 -11.57 -23.39
C GLY A 81 0.43 -11.05 -21.96
N THR A 82 -0.52 -11.62 -21.21
CA THR A 82 -0.83 -11.19 -19.84
C THR A 82 -0.89 -12.34 -18.87
N THR A 83 -0.53 -12.04 -17.63
CA THR A 83 -0.57 -12.93 -16.49
C THR A 83 -1.58 -12.43 -15.47
N VAL A 84 -2.51 -13.29 -15.07
CA VAL A 84 -3.50 -13.00 -14.03
C VAL A 84 -3.01 -13.58 -12.72
N CYS A 85 -2.92 -12.76 -11.67
CA CYS A 85 -2.49 -13.17 -10.34
C CYS A 85 -3.64 -13.05 -9.34
N SER A 86 -3.79 -14.06 -8.49
CA SER A 86 -4.64 -14.05 -7.30
C SER A 86 -3.74 -14.04 -6.07
N VAL A 87 -3.84 -12.98 -5.29
CA VAL A 87 -2.98 -12.73 -4.13
C VAL A 87 -3.85 -12.69 -2.88
N ASN A 88 -3.41 -13.37 -1.83
CA ASN A 88 -3.95 -13.27 -0.50
C ASN A 88 -2.88 -12.76 0.45
N ALA A 89 -3.22 -11.75 1.23
CA ALA A 89 -2.29 -11.16 2.18
C ALA A 89 -3.02 -10.81 3.49
N LYS A 90 -2.20 -10.51 4.50
CA LYS A 90 -2.66 -9.86 5.71
C LYS A 90 -2.07 -8.46 5.77
N VAL A 91 -2.83 -7.49 6.23
CA VAL A 91 -2.37 -6.11 6.43
C VAL A 91 -2.66 -5.68 7.86
N ARG A 92 -1.76 -4.90 8.44
CA ARG A 92 -1.99 -4.20 9.71
C ARG A 92 -1.72 -2.71 9.51
N PHE A 93 -2.42 -1.90 10.29
CA PHE A 93 -2.39 -0.45 10.21
C PHE A 93 -1.73 0.14 11.45
N ASP A 94 -1.08 1.30 11.33
CA ASP A 94 -0.61 2.07 12.46
C ASP A 94 -1.80 2.74 13.15
N GLU A 95 -2.11 2.27 14.35
CA GLU A 95 -3.20 2.77 15.18
C GLU A 95 -2.71 3.75 16.26
N SER A 96 -1.50 4.31 16.10
CA SER A 96 -0.96 5.30 17.05
C SER A 96 -1.67 6.66 17.03
N GLY A 97 -2.64 6.86 16.13
CA GLY A 97 -3.31 8.16 15.91
C GLY A 97 -2.49 9.16 15.10
N LYS A 98 -1.40 8.72 14.45
CA LYS A 98 -0.56 9.57 13.60
C LYS A 98 -0.75 9.24 12.14
N ASP A 99 -0.64 10.26 11.29
CA ASP A 99 -0.61 10.08 9.84
C ASP A 99 0.77 9.57 9.35
N LYS A 100 0.90 9.30 8.05
CA LYS A 100 2.17 8.87 7.43
C LYS A 100 3.29 9.92 7.54
N MET A 101 2.95 11.19 7.80
CA MET A 101 3.91 12.28 8.02
C MET A 101 4.27 12.43 9.52
N GLY A 102 3.69 11.61 10.40
CA GLY A 102 3.89 11.64 11.84
C GLY A 102 3.13 12.76 12.57
N GLN A 103 2.14 13.38 11.92
CA GLN A 103 1.29 14.40 12.52
C GLN A 103 0.18 13.75 13.35
N ASP A 104 -0.10 14.34 14.51
CA ASP A 104 -1.17 13.91 15.41
C ASP A 104 -2.39 14.81 15.23
N ALA A 105 -3.59 14.26 15.42
CA ALA A 105 -4.84 15.00 15.41
C ALA A 105 -5.10 15.78 16.72
N VAL A 106 -4.28 15.59 17.75
CA VAL A 106 -4.37 16.36 19.01
C VAL A 106 -4.16 17.85 18.74
N LEU A 107 -5.21 18.63 18.97
CA LEU A 107 -5.12 20.09 19.00
C LEU A 107 -4.30 20.50 20.22
N VAL A 108 -3.12 21.09 19.99
CA VAL A 108 -2.35 21.74 21.05
C VAL A 108 -3.12 22.99 21.48
N LEU A 109 -3.98 22.84 22.48
CA LEU A 109 -4.61 23.97 23.16
C LEU A 109 -3.52 24.65 23.97
N ASP A 110 -3.11 25.82 23.50
CA ASP A 110 -2.13 26.71 24.12
C ASP A 110 -2.71 27.28 25.43
N THR A 111 -2.95 26.40 26.40
CA THR A 111 -3.51 26.73 27.71
C THR A 111 -2.36 27.06 28.66
N GLY A 112 -1.83 28.27 28.45
CA GLY A 112 -0.95 28.95 29.40
C GLY A 112 0.51 28.55 29.29
N ALA A 113 1.24 29.28 28.45
CA ALA A 113 2.69 29.36 28.52
C ALA A 113 3.12 29.72 29.96
N VAL A 114 3.65 28.74 30.69
CA VAL A 114 4.46 29.00 31.88
C VAL A 114 5.83 29.47 31.35
N PRO A 115 6.25 30.73 31.57
CA PRO A 115 7.52 31.21 31.07
C PRO A 115 8.64 30.52 31.84
N GLY A 116 9.40 29.63 31.18
CA GLY A 116 10.62 29.04 31.74
C GLY A 116 10.73 27.52 31.73
N ALA A 117 9.72 26.78 31.25
CA ALA A 117 9.93 25.37 30.96
C ALA A 117 10.83 25.24 29.71
N PRO A 118 11.95 24.51 29.76
CA PRO A 118 12.73 24.28 28.56
C PRO A 118 11.81 23.54 27.58
N LEU A 119 11.63 24.13 26.40
CA LEU A 119 11.18 23.44 25.20
C LEU A 119 12.21 22.34 24.94
N ALA A 120 12.06 21.21 25.63
CA ALA A 120 12.79 20.01 25.34
C ALA A 120 12.26 19.50 24.00
N ALA A 121 12.72 20.13 22.93
CA ALA A 121 12.90 19.51 21.64
C ALA A 121 13.91 18.37 21.85
N ALA A 122 13.47 17.31 22.52
CA ALA A 122 14.11 16.03 22.42
C ALA A 122 14.21 15.72 20.93
N PRO A 123 15.35 15.19 20.46
CA PRO A 123 15.49 14.84 19.05
C PRO A 123 14.28 14.01 18.67
N THR A 124 13.61 14.39 17.59
CA THR A 124 12.42 13.73 17.05
C THR A 124 12.77 12.28 16.73
N ALA A 125 12.72 11.42 17.75
CA ALA A 125 12.86 10.00 17.59
C ALA A 125 11.79 9.61 16.57
N LYS A 126 12.23 9.05 15.43
CA LYS A 126 11.32 8.61 14.37
C LYS A 126 10.20 7.82 15.03
N HIS A 127 8.98 8.30 14.79
CA HIS A 127 7.77 7.70 15.36
C HIS A 127 7.79 6.20 15.07
N ARG A 128 7.60 5.39 16.13
CA ARG A 128 7.48 3.94 15.97
C ARG A 128 5.99 3.63 15.86
N PRO A 129 5.55 2.98 14.77
CA PRO A 129 4.14 2.65 14.59
C PRO A 129 3.67 1.67 15.66
N LEU A 130 2.42 1.86 16.11
CA LEU A 130 1.70 0.94 16.98
C LEU A 130 0.78 0.10 16.10
N TRP A 131 1.23 -1.11 15.78
CA TRP A 131 0.50 -1.98 14.87
C TRP A 131 -0.76 -2.56 15.52
N GLY A 132 -1.92 -2.33 14.87
CA GLY A 132 -3.17 -2.99 15.19
C GLY A 132 -3.24 -4.47 14.76
N PRO A 133 -4.42 -5.10 14.92
CA PRO A 133 -4.67 -6.49 14.50
C PRO A 133 -4.61 -6.65 12.98
N TYR A 134 -4.50 -7.90 12.52
CA TYR A 134 -4.44 -8.21 11.09
C TYR A 134 -5.82 -8.19 10.43
N PHE A 135 -5.90 -7.47 9.32
CA PHE A 135 -6.96 -7.54 8.32
C PHE A 135 -6.60 -8.59 7.28
N GLY A 136 -7.63 -9.21 6.69
CA GLY A 136 -7.46 -10.09 5.53
C GLY A 136 -7.65 -9.30 4.24
N THR A 137 -6.78 -9.50 3.26
CA THR A 137 -6.89 -8.85 1.94
C THR A 137 -6.78 -9.85 0.81
N SER A 138 -7.52 -9.55 -0.27
CA SER A 138 -7.45 -10.26 -1.53
C SER A 138 -7.15 -9.24 -2.63
N VAL A 139 -6.08 -9.49 -3.38
CA VAL A 139 -5.65 -8.63 -4.47
C VAL A 139 -5.64 -9.43 -5.77
N GLN A 140 -6.34 -8.94 -6.79
CA GLN A 140 -6.22 -9.47 -8.14
C GLN A 140 -5.40 -8.51 -9.00
N LEU A 141 -4.42 -9.06 -9.72
CA LEU A 141 -3.55 -8.30 -10.61
C LEU A 141 -3.65 -8.88 -12.02
N VAL A 142 -3.69 -8.01 -13.02
CA VAL A 142 -3.44 -8.39 -14.41
C VAL A 142 -2.16 -7.68 -14.84
N LEU A 143 -1.14 -8.47 -15.13
CA LEU A 143 0.21 -8.03 -15.44
C LEU A 143 0.55 -8.35 -16.90
N ASP A 144 1.41 -7.54 -17.51
CA ASP A 144 2.08 -7.87 -18.76
C ASP A 144 3.19 -8.92 -18.51
N ASP A 145 3.33 -9.89 -19.40
CA ASP A 145 4.33 -10.96 -19.31
C ASP A 145 5.78 -10.43 -19.33
N ARG A 146 6.01 -9.17 -19.74
CA ARG A 146 7.28 -8.44 -19.59
C ARG A 146 7.81 -8.44 -18.15
N VAL A 147 6.94 -8.59 -17.15
CA VAL A 147 7.32 -8.73 -15.73
C VAL A 147 8.31 -9.89 -15.50
N PHE A 148 8.23 -10.96 -16.29
CA PHE A 148 9.14 -12.10 -16.18
C PHE A 148 10.56 -11.80 -16.63
N ASN A 149 10.75 -10.74 -17.42
CA ASN A 149 12.04 -10.30 -17.93
C ASN A 149 12.63 -9.12 -17.12
N GLY A 150 11.98 -8.72 -16.03
CA GLY A 150 12.42 -7.63 -15.16
C GLY A 150 12.07 -6.22 -15.67
N ASP A 151 11.30 -6.10 -16.76
CA ASP A 151 10.68 -4.83 -17.13
C ASP A 151 9.41 -4.65 -16.30
N HIS A 152 9.35 -3.52 -15.59
CA HIS A 152 8.24 -3.17 -14.71
C HIS A 152 7.50 -1.91 -15.18
N ASN A 153 7.82 -1.37 -16.36
CA ASN A 153 7.19 -0.14 -16.84
C ASN A 153 5.84 -0.45 -17.52
N CYS A 154 4.79 0.19 -17.03
CA CYS A 154 3.42 0.04 -17.55
C CYS A 154 2.99 -1.43 -17.65
N VAL A 155 3.31 -2.24 -16.64
CA VAL A 155 2.99 -3.68 -16.62
C VAL A 155 1.68 -3.99 -15.90
N ILE A 156 1.19 -3.12 -15.04
CA ILE A 156 -0.07 -3.31 -14.32
C ILE A 156 -1.22 -2.80 -15.20
N ALA A 157 -1.96 -3.73 -15.79
CA ALA A 157 -3.18 -3.44 -16.55
C ALA A 157 -4.41 -3.36 -15.66
N SER A 158 -4.47 -4.16 -14.58
CA SER A 158 -5.54 -4.07 -13.60
C SER A 158 -5.06 -4.38 -12.19
N PHE A 159 -5.60 -3.65 -11.23
CA PHE A 159 -5.33 -3.76 -9.80
C PHE A 159 -6.65 -3.72 -9.04
N ASN A 160 -7.09 -4.84 -8.50
CA ASN A 160 -8.26 -4.91 -7.64
C ASN A 160 -7.82 -5.30 -6.22
N TYR A 161 -7.95 -4.38 -5.28
CA TYR A 161 -7.62 -4.59 -3.87
C TYR A 161 -8.90 -4.62 -3.05
N THR A 162 -9.17 -5.71 -2.34
CA THR A 162 -10.36 -5.85 -1.50
C THR A 162 -9.99 -6.36 -0.12
N MET A 163 -10.45 -5.67 0.91
CA MET A 163 -10.41 -6.19 2.28
C MET A 163 -11.51 -7.23 2.43
N VAL A 164 -11.13 -8.44 2.82
CA VAL A 164 -12.03 -9.60 2.95
C VAL A 164 -12.37 -9.91 4.40
N TYR A 165 -11.59 -9.40 5.34
CA TYR A 165 -11.83 -9.55 6.77
C TYR A 165 -11.36 -8.31 7.53
N LYS A 166 -12.21 -7.84 8.45
CA LYS A 166 -11.90 -6.79 9.43
C LYS A 166 -11.97 -7.40 10.83
N PRO A 167 -10.94 -7.24 11.66
CA PRO A 167 -11.00 -7.58 13.08
C PRO A 167 -11.86 -6.56 13.87
N ASP A 168 -12.65 -7.06 14.81
CA ASP A 168 -13.58 -6.25 15.63
C ASP A 168 -12.88 -5.30 16.60
N ASP A 169 -11.65 -5.63 17.01
CA ASP A 169 -10.82 -4.89 17.96
C ASP A 169 -9.91 -3.83 17.30
N SER A 170 -10.02 -3.62 15.98
CA SER A 170 -9.28 -2.55 15.30
C SER A 170 -9.95 -1.19 15.45
N LEU A 171 -9.13 -0.16 15.63
CA LEU A 171 -9.55 1.24 15.62
C LEU A 171 -9.84 1.78 14.21
N MET A 172 -9.48 1.03 13.16
CA MET A 172 -9.67 1.44 11.76
C MET A 172 -11.12 1.22 11.29
N ALA A 173 -11.68 2.23 10.64
CA ALA A 173 -12.92 2.14 9.87
C ALA A 173 -12.60 1.93 8.37
N LEU A 174 -13.40 1.10 7.69
CA LEU A 174 -13.26 0.80 6.26
C LEU A 174 -14.15 1.69 5.40
#